data_AF-A0A383CBN0-F1
#
_entry.id   AF-A0A383CBN0-F1
#
_cell.length_a   1.000
_cell.length_b   1.000
_cell.length_c   1.000
_cell.angle_alpha   90.00
_cell.angle_beta   90.00
_cell.angle_gamma   90.00
#
_symmetry.space_group_name_H-M   'P 1'
#
loop_
_entity.id
_entity.type
_entity.pdbx_description
1 polymer ?
#
loop_
_entity_poly.entity_id
_entity_poly.type
_entity_poly.pdbx_seq_one_letter_code
_entity_poly.pdbx_strand_id
1 'polypeptide(L)'
;MRTSEIQFRNNSNNFLELVSTQMKITHIEVIALQKKLSSQMQISRGGFAIRNHTLVRVHTDSGISGLGEGIGNALLVKAILKEQMCELAVGQDPFNIEALRQSLLDSQVYFER
;
A
#
# COMPACT_ATOMS: atom_id res chain seq x y z
N MET A 1 -2.61 18.24 6.50
CA MET A 1 -2.18 19.13 5.42
C MET A 1 -0.78 19.63 5.78
N ARG A 2 0.28 18.97 5.31
CA ARG A 2 1.66 19.42 5.53
C ARG A 2 2.03 20.23 4.29
N THR A 3 2.36 21.49 4.48
CA THR A 3 2.86 22.40 3.44
C THR A 3 4.09 21.74 2.81
N SER A 4 4.08 21.54 1.50
CA SER A 4 5.26 21.11 0.76
C SER A 4 6.41 22.08 1.05
N GLU A 5 7.58 21.54 1.39
CA GLU A 5 8.80 22.36 1.51
C GLU A 5 9.19 22.86 0.12
N ILE A 6 9.05 24.17 -0.09
CA ILE A 6 9.36 24.84 -1.35
C ILE A 6 10.88 25.00 -1.45
N GLN A 7 11.54 24.17 -2.26
CA GLN A 7 12.96 24.36 -2.59
C GLN A 7 13.10 25.16 -3.89
N PHE A 8 13.59 26.38 -3.79
CA PHE A 8 13.92 27.22 -4.94
C PHE A 8 15.35 26.88 -5.42
N ARG A 9 15.50 26.45 -6.68
CA ARG A 9 16.80 26.38 -7.36
C ARG A 9 16.88 27.47 -8.43
N ASN A 10 17.89 28.34 -8.35
CA ASN A 10 18.19 29.31 -9.40
C ASN A 10 18.80 28.59 -10.61
N ASN A 11 18.05 28.50 -11.70
CA ASN A 11 18.60 28.20 -13.02
C ASN A 11 18.55 29.48 -13.85
N SER A 12 19.58 29.76 -14.64
CA SER A 12 19.86 31.05 -15.28
C SER A 12 18.90 31.44 -16.42
N ASN A 13 17.70 30.85 -16.48
CA ASN A 13 16.63 31.19 -17.40
C ASN A 13 15.32 31.28 -16.59
N ASN A 14 14.71 32.48 -16.64
CA ASN A 14 13.66 33.03 -15.78
C ASN A 14 12.31 32.28 -15.71
N PHE A 15 12.29 30.99 -15.38
CA PHE A 15 11.08 30.28 -14.95
C PHE A 15 11.40 29.44 -13.71
N LEU A 16 10.82 29.85 -12.57
CA LEU A 16 10.84 29.07 -11.33
C LEU A 16 9.95 27.84 -11.56
N GLU A 17 10.55 26.70 -11.88
CA GLU A 17 9.83 25.43 -11.96
C GLU A 17 9.41 25.02 -10.54
N LEU A 18 8.11 24.93 -10.30
CA LEU A 18 7.57 24.43 -9.04
C LEU A 18 7.86 22.92 -8.98
N VAL A 19 8.98 22.54 -8.38
CA VAL A 19 9.27 21.13 -8.10
C VAL A 19 8.38 20.71 -6.93
N SER A 20 7.16 20.27 -7.23
CA SER A 20 6.41 19.42 -6.29
C SER A 20 7.21 18.14 -6.15
N THR A 21 7.93 17.97 -5.04
CA THR A 21 8.51 16.67 -4.68
C THR A 21 7.38 15.78 -4.20
N GLN A 22 6.56 15.32 -5.15
CA GLN A 22 5.53 14.33 -4.89
C GLN A 22 6.25 13.05 -4.47
N MET A 23 6.04 12.63 -3.22
CA MET A 23 6.57 11.37 -2.71
C MET A 23 6.04 10.23 -3.58
N LYS A 24 6.84 9.18 -3.79
CA LYS A 24 6.45 8.03 -4.60
C LYS A 24 6.60 6.75 -3.83
N ILE A 25 5.64 5.85 -4.01
CA ILE A 25 5.80 4.46 -3.60
C ILE A 25 6.88 3.82 -4.48
N THR A 26 7.92 3.25 -3.86
CA THR A 26 9.03 2.62 -4.58
C THR A 26 8.96 1.10 -4.55
N HIS A 27 8.47 0.55 -3.45
CA HIS A 27 8.40 -0.88 -3.24
C HIS A 27 7.28 -1.23 -2.25
N ILE A 28 6.68 -2.39 -2.42
CA ILE A 28 5.68 -2.92 -1.50
C ILE A 28 6.05 -4.36 -1.13
N GLU A 29 6.26 -4.61 0.15
CA GLU A 29 6.41 -5.97 0.68
C GLU A 29 5.05 -6.55 1.05
N VAL A 30 4.79 -7.78 0.63
CA VAL A 30 3.60 -8.55 1.03
C VAL A 30 4.03 -9.74 1.89
N ILE A 31 3.72 -9.66 3.18
CA ILE A 31 4.25 -10.55 4.22
C ILE A 31 3.13 -11.45 4.73
N ALA A 32 3.28 -12.76 4.52
CA ALA A 32 2.39 -13.74 5.12
C ALA A 32 2.86 -14.05 6.54
N LEU A 33 2.00 -13.85 7.53
CA LEU A 33 2.23 -14.24 8.91
C LEU A 33 1.25 -15.33 9.32
N GLN A 34 1.75 -16.24 10.14
CA GLN A 34 0.94 -17.28 10.77
C GLN A 34 1.23 -17.32 12.27
N LYS A 35 0.17 -17.35 13.08
CA LYS A 35 0.25 -17.47 14.52
C LYS A 35 -0.65 -18.58 15.03
N LYS A 36 -0.05 -19.60 15.65
CA LYS A 36 -0.80 -20.55 16.49
C LYS A 36 -1.29 -19.82 17.74
N LEU A 37 -2.57 -19.97 18.05
CA LEU A 37 -3.22 -19.37 19.21
C LEU A 37 -3.04 -20.26 20.45
N SER A 38 -3.00 -19.64 21.63
CA SER A 38 -2.94 -20.35 22.92
C SER A 38 -4.25 -21.07 23.26
N SER A 39 -5.36 -20.59 22.71
CA SER A 39 -6.68 -21.20 22.79
C SER A 39 -7.44 -20.98 21.48
N GLN A 40 -8.43 -21.83 21.20
CA GLN A 40 -9.24 -21.70 20.00
C GLN A 40 -10.08 -20.41 20.05
N MET A 41 -9.99 -19.58 19.02
CA MET A 41 -10.86 -18.43 18.85
C MET A 41 -12.14 -18.86 18.14
N GLN A 42 -13.28 -18.37 18.60
CA GLN A 42 -14.59 -18.58 17.99
C GLN A 42 -15.15 -17.26 17.49
N ILE A 43 -15.73 -17.28 16.30
CA ILE A 43 -16.52 -16.19 15.71
C ILE A 43 -17.85 -16.76 15.21
N SER A 44 -18.78 -15.91 14.79
CA SER A 44 -20.10 -16.34 14.29
C SER A 44 -20.06 -17.31 13.10
N ARG A 45 -18.92 -17.40 12.41
CA ARG A 45 -18.69 -18.25 11.23
C ARG A 45 -17.86 -19.51 11.52
N GLY A 46 -17.58 -19.82 12.78
CA GLY A 46 -16.79 -20.97 13.21
C GLY A 46 -15.56 -20.58 14.03
N GLY A 47 -14.67 -21.54 14.24
CA GLY A 47 -13.49 -21.35 15.08
C GLY A 47 -12.19 -21.72 14.38
N PHE A 48 -11.09 -21.15 14.88
CA PHE A 48 -9.74 -21.42 14.38
C PHE A 48 -8.72 -21.42 15.52
N ALA A 49 -7.72 -22.31 15.39
CA ALA A 49 -6.57 -22.39 16.31
C ALA A 49 -5.32 -21.71 15.74
N ILE A 50 -5.36 -21.34 14.45
CA ILE A 50 -4.28 -20.66 13.74
C ILE A 50 -4.85 -19.41 13.09
N ARG A 51 -4.17 -18.30 13.28
CA ARG A 51 -4.46 -17.03 12.62
C ARG A 51 -3.46 -16.78 11.51
N ASN A 52 -3.95 -16.65 10.29
CA ASN A 52 -3.17 -16.25 9.14
C ASN A 52 -3.47 -14.78 8.84
N HIS A 53 -2.44 -14.00 8.57
CA HIS A 53 -2.53 -12.58 8.28
C HIS A 53 -1.65 -12.26 7.07
N THR A 54 -2.09 -11.31 6.26
CA THR A 54 -1.26 -10.71 5.21
C THR A 54 -0.99 -9.27 5.59
N LEU A 55 0.25 -8.98 5.96
CA LEU A 55 0.71 -7.61 6.19
C LEU A 55 1.29 -7.04 4.91
N VAL A 56 1.19 -5.72 4.80
CA VAL A 56 1.78 -4.94 3.71
C VAL A 56 2.71 -3.91 4.31
N ARG A 57 3.92 -3.77 3.77
CA ARG A 57 4.79 -2.64 4.05
C ARG A 57 5.03 -1.87 2.75
N VAL A 58 4.60 -0.62 2.73
CA VAL A 58 4.81 0.30 1.61
C VAL A 58 6.04 1.13 1.90
N HIS A 59 6.98 1.20 0.96
CA HIS A 59 8.19 2.01 1.03
C HIS A 59 8.09 3.17 0.05
N THR A 60 8.66 4.31 0.43
CA THR A 60 8.68 5.51 -0.41
C THR A 60 10.09 5.97 -0.75
N ASP A 61 10.20 6.82 -1.76
CA ASP A 61 11.45 7.49 -2.16
C ASP A 61 11.99 8.47 -1.11
N SER A 62 11.16 8.91 -0.17
CA SER A 62 11.58 9.71 0.99
C SER A 62 12.11 8.88 2.16
N GLY A 63 12.19 7.55 2.02
CA GLY A 63 12.58 6.64 3.09
C GLY A 63 11.53 6.45 4.19
N ILE A 64 10.28 6.88 3.98
CA ILE A 64 9.17 6.62 4.91
C ILE A 64 8.53 5.28 4.54
N SER A 65 8.09 4.53 5.55
CA SER A 65 7.32 3.29 5.34
C SER A 65 5.98 3.32 6.06
N GLY A 66 4.95 2.78 5.40
CA GLY A 66 3.62 2.57 5.98
C GLY A 66 3.32 1.08 6.15
N LEU A 67 2.58 0.71 7.19
CA LEU A 67 2.13 -0.66 7.44
C LEU A 67 0.61 -0.76 7.27
N GLY A 68 0.16 -1.85 6.66
CA GLY A 68 -1.25 -2.20 6.50
C GLY A 68 -1.49 -3.69 6.69
N GLU A 69 -2.75 -4.05 6.89
CA GLU A 69 -3.20 -5.44 7.04
C GLU A 69 -4.35 -5.73 6.07
N GLY A 70 -4.24 -6.84 5.36
CA GLY A 70 -5.31 -7.39 4.56
C GLY A 70 -6.17 -8.36 5.37
N ILE A 71 -7.45 -8.01 5.52
CA ILE A 71 -8.42 -8.82 6.27
C ILE A 71 -9.12 -9.82 5.35
N GLY A 72 -9.22 -11.09 5.76
CA GLY A 72 -9.92 -12.13 5.03
C GLY A 72 -9.07 -13.40 4.87
N ASN A 73 -9.20 -14.07 3.72
CA ASN A 73 -8.34 -15.20 3.39
C ASN A 73 -6.93 -14.69 3.05
N ALA A 74 -5.99 -14.89 3.98
CA ALA A 74 -4.63 -14.37 3.86
C ALA A 74 -3.92 -14.77 2.56
N LEU A 75 -4.08 -16.01 2.09
CA LEU A 75 -3.43 -16.47 0.86
C LEU A 75 -4.02 -15.78 -0.37
N LEU A 76 -5.35 -15.67 -0.44
CA LEU A 76 -6.02 -14.96 -1.52
C LEU A 76 -5.63 -13.49 -1.54
N VAL A 77 -5.65 -12.82 -0.39
CA VAL A 77 -5.24 -11.41 -0.28
C VAL A 77 -3.79 -11.23 -0.72
N LYS A 78 -2.89 -12.13 -0.31
CA LYS A 78 -1.49 -12.09 -0.75
C LYS A 78 -1.35 -12.21 -2.26
N ALA A 79 -2.12 -13.11 -2.89
CA ALA A 79 -2.10 -13.30 -4.33
C ALA A 79 -2.57 -12.03 -5.06
N ILE A 80 -3.74 -11.51 -4.70
CA ILE A 80 -4.30 -10.27 -5.29
C ILE A 80 -3.30 -9.11 -5.19
N LEU A 81 -2.68 -8.93 -4.00
CA LEU A 81 -1.71 -7.87 -3.80
C LEU A 81 -0.48 -8.04 -4.68
N LYS A 82 0.10 -9.25 -4.72
CA LYS A 82 1.36 -9.51 -5.44
C LYS A 82 1.20 -9.46 -6.95
N GLU A 83 0.14 -10.06 -7.48
CA GLU A 83 -0.03 -10.28 -8.92
C GLU A 83 -0.65 -9.08 -9.63
N GLN A 84 -1.24 -8.12 -8.90
CA GLN A 84 -1.96 -7.00 -9.50
C GLN A 84 -1.75 -5.68 -8.77
N MET A 85 -2.19 -5.57 -7.51
CA MET A 85 -2.33 -4.25 -6.88
C MET A 85 -0.99 -3.57 -6.57
N CYS A 86 0.05 -4.34 -6.22
CA CYS A 86 1.35 -3.77 -5.90
C CYS A 86 1.99 -3.10 -7.13
N GLU A 87 1.90 -3.70 -8.31
CA GLU A 87 2.47 -3.14 -9.53
C GLU A 87 1.80 -1.81 -9.91
N LEU A 88 0.47 -1.72 -9.76
CA LEU A 88 -0.29 -0.51 -10.05
C LEU A 88 0.00 0.64 -9.07
N ALA A 89 0.39 0.32 -7.84
CA ALA A 89 0.65 1.31 -6.79
C ALA A 89 2.07 1.90 -6.86
N VAL A 90 3.05 1.16 -7.37
CA VAL A 90 4.43 1.65 -7.48
C VAL A 90 4.50 2.86 -8.42
N GLY A 91 5.22 3.89 -8.01
CA GLY A 91 5.35 5.17 -8.71
C GLY A 91 4.26 6.20 -8.37
N GLN A 92 3.18 5.79 -7.72
CA GLN A 92 2.09 6.68 -7.30
C GLN A 92 2.43 7.44 -6.01
N ASP A 93 1.78 8.58 -5.79
CA ASP A 93 1.86 9.31 -4.53
C ASP A 93 1.00 8.66 -3.44
N PRO A 94 1.58 8.19 -2.33
CA PRO A 94 0.83 7.59 -1.24
C PRO A 94 -0.18 8.53 -0.58
N PHE A 95 -0.05 9.85 -0.73
CA PHE A 95 -0.99 10.83 -0.19
C PHE A 95 -2.13 11.18 -1.16
N ASN A 96 -2.06 10.76 -2.43
CA ASN A 96 -3.17 10.90 -3.37
C ASN A 96 -4.13 9.71 -3.24
N ILE A 97 -4.77 9.61 -2.08
CA ILE A 97 -5.58 8.46 -1.65
C ILE A 97 -6.70 8.15 -2.65
N GLU A 98 -7.38 9.17 -3.17
CA GLU A 98 -8.50 8.95 -4.10
C GLU A 98 -8.05 8.43 -5.46
N ALA A 99 -6.93 8.92 -5.99
CA ALA A 99 -6.36 8.39 -7.23
C ALA A 99 -5.92 6.93 -7.06
N LEU A 100 -5.28 6.61 -5.93
CA LEU A 100 -4.93 5.24 -5.57
C LEU A 100 -6.17 4.35 -5.43
N ARG A 101 -7.22 4.81 -4.72
CA ARG A 101 -8.47 4.09 -4.56
C ARG A 101 -9.10 3.77 -5.92
N GLN A 102 -9.18 4.76 -6.80
CA GLN A 102 -9.74 4.59 -8.14
C GLN A 102 -8.90 3.63 -8.98
N SER A 103 -7.58 3.77 -8.96
CA SER A 103 -6.66 2.91 -9.71
C SER A 103 -6.64 1.48 -9.20
N LEU A 104 -6.72 1.26 -7.90
CA LEU A 104 -6.54 -0.05 -7.29
C LEU A 104 -7.85 -0.81 -7.09
N LEU A 105 -8.96 -0.11 -6.82
CA LEU A 105 -10.24 -0.74 -6.47
C LEU A 105 -11.30 -0.57 -7.57
N ASP A 106 -11.41 0.62 -8.15
CA ASP A 106 -12.53 0.90 -9.08
C ASP A 106 -12.21 0.48 -10.51
N SER A 107 -10.93 0.30 -10.85
CA SER A 107 -10.49 -0.04 -12.21
C SER A 107 -10.64 -1.53 -12.56
N GLN A 108 -10.86 -2.39 -11.56
CA GLN A 108 -10.89 -3.85 -11.72
C GLN A 108 -12.30 -4.40 -11.47
N VAL A 109 -12.76 -5.25 -12.38
CA VAL A 109 -14.06 -5.94 -12.23
C VAL A 109 -13.91 -7.19 -11.36
N TYR A 110 -12.75 -7.85 -11.40
CA TYR A 110 -12.42 -9.06 -10.65
C TYR A 110 -11.01 -8.95 -10.09
N PHE A 111 -10.80 -9.40 -8.86
CA PHE A 111 -9.50 -9.37 -8.20
C PHE A 111 -8.85 -10.75 -8.15
N GLU A 112 -9.66 -11.79 -8.13
CA GLU A 112 -9.33 -13.19 -7.89
C GLU A 112 -8.96 -13.99 -9.16
N ARG A 113 -8.68 -13.33 -10.27
CA ARG A 113 -8.31 -14.00 -11.53
C ARG A 113 -7.03 -14.80 -11.42
#